data_AF-A0A0W1DUL6-F1
#
_entry.id   AF-A0A0W1DUL6-F1
#
_cell.length_a   1.000
_cell.length_b   1.000
_cell.length_c   1.000
_cell.angle_alpha   90.00
_cell.angle_beta   90.00
_cell.angle_gamma   90.00
#
_symmetry.space_group_name_H-M   'P 1'
#
loop_
_entity.id
_entity.type
_entity.pdbx_description
1 polymer ?
#
loop_
_entity_poly.entity_id
_entity_poly.type
_entity_poly.pdbx_seq_one_letter_code
_entity_poly.pdbx_strand_id
1 'polypeptide(L)'
;MTSETETTYPDIRDPRVMVAVPRERRAAIAALWALAERLTKLLQDAREPLIGQIKLAWWRDMMTMLASDPGALPQGEPLLAELQATWAGQGGLDTLVDAAEAMLLAEDAAARRDAAGGFGDALFALSGGGGGARWGLVWGAMLQDGEQEGRQLFADARNRSAPPRVSFGGNRASVMLDRWAAAIARHDGERRWRGEGLLLLRLGLIGR
;
A
#
# COMPACT_ATOMS: atom_id res chain seq x y z
N MET A 1 10.73 -17.96 -16.78
CA MET A 1 10.16 -16.81 -17.49
C MET A 1 9.12 -16.19 -16.55
N THR A 2 9.61 -15.53 -15.50
CA THR A 2 8.78 -14.88 -14.49
C THR A 2 8.27 -13.58 -15.09
N SER A 3 6.98 -13.50 -15.36
CA SER A 3 6.32 -12.22 -15.64
C SER A 3 6.64 -11.29 -14.48
N GLU A 4 7.54 -10.33 -14.69
CA GLU A 4 7.64 -9.17 -13.80
C GLU A 4 6.27 -8.52 -13.85
N THR A 5 5.49 -8.68 -12.79
CA THR A 5 4.30 -7.87 -12.56
C THR A 5 4.81 -6.45 -12.46
N GLU A 6 4.80 -5.74 -13.58
CA GLU A 6 5.29 -4.37 -13.71
C GLU A 6 4.49 -3.54 -12.70
N THR A 7 5.10 -3.27 -11.54
CA THR A 7 4.32 -2.77 -10.41
C THR A 7 3.95 -1.32 -10.69
N THR A 8 2.66 -1.11 -10.97
CA THR A 8 2.13 0.16 -11.49
C THR A 8 2.25 1.29 -10.47
N TYR A 9 2.42 0.96 -9.19
CA TYR A 9 2.68 1.89 -8.09
C TYR A 9 3.96 1.49 -7.32
N PRO A 10 4.56 2.40 -6.52
CA PRO A 10 5.74 2.07 -5.72
C PRO A 10 5.48 0.91 -4.75
N ASP A 11 6.35 -0.08 -4.68
CA ASP A 11 6.19 -1.24 -3.78
C ASP A 11 7.43 -1.42 -2.91
N ILE A 12 7.25 -1.66 -1.62
CA ILE A 12 8.36 -1.88 -0.69
C ILE A 12 9.15 -3.15 -1.00
N ARG A 13 8.50 -4.12 -1.66
CA ARG A 13 9.08 -5.41 -2.07
C ARG A 13 10.05 -5.25 -3.23
N ASP A 14 10.08 -4.08 -3.89
CA ASP A 14 11.15 -3.73 -4.81
C ASP A 14 12.51 -3.84 -4.08
N PRO A 15 13.49 -4.60 -4.59
CA PRO A 15 14.76 -4.82 -3.92
C PRO A 15 15.49 -3.52 -3.54
N ARG A 16 15.31 -2.46 -4.33
CA ARG A 16 15.91 -1.14 -4.11
C ARG A 16 15.33 -0.44 -2.89
N VAL A 17 14.08 -0.73 -2.53
CA VAL A 17 13.42 -0.21 -1.33
C VAL A 17 13.60 -1.17 -0.15
N MET A 18 13.45 -2.47 -0.37
CA MET A 18 13.57 -3.52 0.65
C MET A 18 14.93 -3.50 1.38
N VAL A 19 16.01 -3.06 0.71
CA VAL A 19 17.31 -2.89 1.36
C VAL A 19 17.28 -1.92 2.55
N ALA A 20 16.39 -0.94 2.53
CA ALA A 20 16.20 0.04 3.60
C ALA A 20 15.34 -0.49 4.78
N VAL A 21 14.74 -1.67 4.64
CA VAL A 21 14.01 -2.36 5.71
C VAL A 21 14.99 -3.20 6.54
N PRO A 22 14.97 -3.10 7.89
CA PRO A 22 15.79 -3.94 8.78
C PRO A 22 15.58 -5.43 8.48
N ARG A 23 16.66 -6.22 8.42
CA ARG A 23 16.65 -7.60 7.91
C ARG A 23 15.63 -8.48 8.64
N GLU A 24 15.56 -8.32 9.95
CA GLU A 24 14.65 -8.99 10.87
C GLU A 24 13.17 -8.66 10.64
N ARG A 25 12.85 -7.50 10.04
CA ARG A 25 11.47 -7.09 9.72
C ARG A 25 11.06 -7.40 8.28
N ARG A 26 11.99 -7.79 7.40
CA ARG A 26 11.72 -7.92 5.95
C ARG A 26 10.60 -8.92 5.65
N ALA A 27 10.58 -10.05 6.34
CA ALA A 27 9.53 -11.06 6.16
C ALA A 27 8.14 -10.50 6.52
N ALA A 28 8.01 -9.91 7.71
CA ALA A 28 6.75 -9.29 8.16
C ALA A 28 6.29 -8.16 7.22
N ILE A 29 7.21 -7.31 6.78
CA ILE A 29 6.89 -6.20 5.87
C ILE A 29 6.50 -6.71 4.48
N ALA A 30 7.15 -7.76 3.96
CA ALA A 30 6.76 -8.38 2.71
C ALA A 30 5.34 -8.99 2.79
N ALA A 31 5.01 -9.68 3.89
CA ALA A 31 3.69 -10.26 4.12
C ALA A 31 2.59 -9.18 4.21
N LEU A 32 2.86 -8.07 4.91
CA LEU A 32 1.96 -6.91 4.99
C LEU A 32 1.67 -6.32 3.60
N TRP A 33 2.70 -6.14 2.77
CA TRP A 33 2.53 -5.58 1.43
C TRP A 33 1.90 -6.58 0.45
N ALA A 34 2.07 -7.89 0.68
CA ALA A 34 1.30 -8.92 -0.02
C ALA A 34 -0.19 -8.91 0.36
N LEU A 35 -0.53 -8.61 1.62
CA LEU A 35 -1.91 -8.34 2.03
C LEU A 35 -2.47 -7.10 1.32
N ALA A 36 -1.73 -5.99 1.30
CA ALA A 36 -2.14 -4.79 0.56
C ALA A 36 -2.39 -5.07 -0.93
N GLU A 37 -1.52 -5.84 -1.57
CA GLU A 37 -1.70 -6.28 -2.97
C GLU A 37 -2.96 -7.15 -3.13
N ARG A 38 -3.20 -8.09 -2.21
CA ARG A 38 -4.38 -8.96 -2.26
C ARG A 38 -5.68 -8.16 -2.12
N LEU A 39 -5.72 -7.19 -1.21
CA LEU A 39 -6.85 -6.27 -1.05
C LEU A 39 -7.03 -5.39 -2.30
N THR A 40 -5.93 -4.91 -2.89
CA THR A 40 -5.97 -4.14 -4.15
C THR A 40 -6.60 -4.95 -5.28
N LYS A 41 -6.20 -6.22 -5.46
CA LYS A 41 -6.79 -7.12 -6.47
C LYS A 41 -8.28 -7.36 -6.21
N LEU A 42 -8.66 -7.52 -4.94
CA LEU A 42 -10.07 -7.66 -4.56
C LEU A 42 -10.88 -6.43 -5.00
N LEU A 43 -10.36 -5.21 -4.79
CA LEU A 43 -11.02 -3.98 -5.24
C LEU A 43 -11.15 -3.91 -6.76
N GLN A 44 -10.13 -4.31 -7.52
CA GLN A 44 -10.17 -4.34 -8.98
C GLN A 44 -11.20 -5.34 -9.52
N ASP A 45 -11.35 -6.49 -8.86
CA ASP A 45 -12.27 -7.55 -9.28
C ASP A 45 -13.71 -7.33 -8.79
N ALA A 46 -13.93 -6.41 -7.84
CA ALA A 46 -15.22 -6.18 -7.20
C ALA A 46 -16.18 -5.37 -8.08
N ARG A 47 -16.75 -6.02 -9.11
CA ARG A 47 -17.77 -5.43 -10.00
C ARG A 47 -19.09 -5.13 -9.28
N GLU A 48 -19.41 -5.94 -8.27
CA GLU A 48 -20.58 -5.77 -7.42
C GLU A 48 -20.11 -5.37 -6.02
N PRO A 49 -20.38 -4.13 -5.56
CA PRO A 49 -19.88 -3.63 -4.27
C PRO A 49 -20.23 -4.53 -3.09
N LEU A 50 -21.43 -5.13 -3.10
CA LEU A 50 -21.88 -6.06 -2.06
C LEU A 50 -20.97 -7.31 -1.95
N ILE A 51 -20.56 -7.88 -3.09
CA ILE A 51 -19.67 -9.04 -3.10
C ILE A 51 -18.27 -8.64 -2.59
N GLY A 52 -17.82 -7.43 -2.92
CA GLY A 52 -16.58 -6.86 -2.37
C GLY A 52 -16.63 -6.75 -0.84
N GLN A 53 -17.71 -6.18 -0.29
CA GLN A 53 -17.91 -6.06 1.17
C GLN A 53 -17.89 -7.43 1.86
N ILE A 54 -18.58 -8.44 1.33
CA ILE A 54 -18.59 -9.79 1.93
C ILE A 54 -17.18 -10.37 2.00
N LYS A 55 -16.39 -10.22 0.93
CA LYS A 55 -15.00 -10.70 0.92
C LYS A 55 -14.10 -9.91 1.88
N LEU A 56 -14.30 -8.60 2.00
CA LEU A 56 -13.55 -7.76 2.93
C LEU A 56 -13.90 -8.07 4.39
N ALA A 57 -15.18 -8.33 4.69
CA ALA A 57 -15.62 -8.79 6.00
C ALA A 57 -14.91 -10.09 6.41
N TRP A 58 -14.81 -11.05 5.49
CA TRP A 58 -14.03 -12.27 5.73
C TRP A 58 -12.55 -11.97 6.02
N TRP A 59 -11.90 -11.08 5.25
CA TRP A 59 -10.51 -10.68 5.53
C TRP A 59 -10.35 -10.01 6.89
N ARG A 60 -11.31 -9.17 7.31
CA ARG A 60 -11.33 -8.54 8.63
C ARG A 60 -11.42 -9.57 9.75
N ASP A 61 -12.27 -10.58 9.60
CA ASP A 61 -12.39 -11.68 10.54
C ASP A 61 -11.08 -12.46 10.65
N MET A 62 -10.39 -12.70 9.52
CA MET A 62 -9.08 -13.34 9.52
C MET A 62 -7.99 -12.50 10.22
N MET A 63 -7.97 -11.17 10.02
CA MET A 63 -7.01 -10.31 10.72
C MET A 63 -7.29 -10.25 12.23
N THR A 64 -8.56 -10.25 12.62
CA THR A 64 -8.98 -10.33 14.02
C THR A 64 -8.54 -11.66 14.64
N MET A 65 -8.80 -12.77 13.95
CA MET A 65 -8.40 -14.11 14.38
C MET A 65 -6.87 -14.25 14.47
N LEU A 66 -6.13 -13.71 13.50
CA LEU A 66 -4.67 -13.67 13.52
C LEU A 66 -4.11 -12.94 14.76
N ALA A 67 -4.82 -11.93 15.27
CA ALA A 67 -4.43 -11.21 16.47
C ALA A 67 -4.82 -11.95 17.77
N SER A 68 -5.99 -12.59 17.83
CA SER A 68 -6.52 -13.18 19.06
C SER A 68 -6.27 -14.68 19.23
N ASP A 69 -6.43 -15.45 18.16
CA ASP A 69 -6.26 -16.91 18.12
C ASP A 69 -5.65 -17.34 16.77
N PRO A 70 -4.34 -17.09 16.56
CA PRO A 70 -3.69 -17.40 15.29
C PRO A 70 -3.81 -18.89 14.94
N GLY A 71 -3.90 -19.79 15.92
CA GLY A 71 -3.98 -21.23 15.70
C GLY A 71 -5.29 -21.69 15.04
N ALA A 72 -6.36 -20.90 15.16
CA ALA A 72 -7.66 -21.18 14.56
C ALA A 72 -7.76 -20.77 13.07
N LEU A 73 -6.74 -20.10 12.52
CA LEU A 73 -6.76 -19.67 11.12
C LEU A 73 -6.95 -20.85 10.15
N PRO A 74 -7.76 -20.68 9.10
CA PRO A 74 -8.00 -21.72 8.12
C PRO A 74 -6.70 -22.10 7.40
N GLN A 75 -6.48 -23.40 7.28
CA GLN A 75 -5.34 -23.95 6.56
C GLN A 75 -5.59 -23.91 5.05
N GLY A 76 -4.56 -23.60 4.27
CA GLY A 76 -4.60 -23.67 2.80
C GLY A 76 -4.52 -22.33 2.07
N GLU A 77 -4.61 -21.19 2.75
CA GLU A 77 -4.31 -19.88 2.15
C GLU A 77 -2.84 -19.50 2.42
N PRO A 78 -1.97 -19.44 1.39
CA PRO A 78 -0.53 -19.21 1.59
C PRO A 78 -0.23 -17.88 2.28
N LEU A 79 -0.96 -16.82 1.93
CA LEU A 79 -0.77 -15.50 2.53
C LEU A 79 -1.14 -15.49 4.02
N LEU A 80 -2.18 -16.22 4.43
CA LEU A 80 -2.52 -16.34 5.85
C LEU A 80 -1.44 -17.09 6.62
N ALA A 81 -0.81 -18.11 6.03
CA ALA A 81 0.33 -18.80 6.65
C ALA A 81 1.55 -17.87 6.82
N GLU A 82 1.86 -17.04 5.83
CA GLU A 82 2.94 -16.05 5.93
C GLU A 82 2.64 -14.98 7.00
N LEU A 83 1.41 -14.48 7.04
CA LEU A 83 0.95 -13.53 8.05
C LEU A 83 0.96 -14.18 9.45
N GLN A 84 0.53 -15.43 9.58
CA GLN A 84 0.62 -16.18 10.84
C GLN A 84 2.07 -16.31 11.31
N ALA A 85 3.02 -16.62 10.41
CA ALA A 85 4.42 -16.76 10.78
C ALA A 85 5.10 -15.44 11.20
N THR A 86 4.56 -14.29 10.81
CA THR A 86 5.25 -12.99 10.96
C THR A 86 4.48 -11.93 11.75
N TRP A 87 3.17 -12.05 11.86
CA TRP A 87 2.24 -11.11 12.50
C TRP A 87 1.32 -11.76 13.54
N ALA A 88 1.48 -13.05 13.86
CA ALA A 88 0.66 -13.69 14.88
C ALA A 88 0.69 -12.93 16.22
N GLY A 89 -0.50 -12.71 16.80
CA GLY A 89 -0.66 -11.97 18.04
C GLY A 89 -0.49 -10.46 17.92
N GLN A 90 -0.22 -9.93 16.72
CA GLN A 90 -0.18 -8.49 16.45
C GLN A 90 -1.54 -8.02 15.92
N GLY A 91 -2.09 -6.98 16.55
CA GLY A 91 -3.33 -6.33 16.07
C GLY A 91 -3.07 -5.26 15.01
N GLY A 92 -4.14 -4.71 14.46
CA GLY A 92 -4.12 -3.52 13.60
C GLY A 92 -4.10 -3.81 12.10
N LEU A 93 -3.90 -5.05 11.66
CA LEU A 93 -3.99 -5.39 10.23
C LEU A 93 -5.41 -5.23 9.67
N ASP A 94 -6.43 -5.33 10.53
CA ASP A 94 -7.83 -5.00 10.24
C ASP A 94 -8.00 -3.54 9.75
N THR A 95 -7.18 -2.60 10.24
CA THR A 95 -7.23 -1.20 9.79
C THR A 95 -6.93 -1.03 8.30
N LEU A 96 -6.12 -1.92 7.71
CA LEU A 96 -5.85 -1.92 6.28
C LEU A 96 -7.05 -2.46 5.49
N VAL A 97 -7.77 -3.42 6.05
CA VAL A 97 -9.01 -3.95 5.47
C VAL A 97 -10.11 -2.88 5.52
N ASP A 98 -10.23 -2.16 6.63
CA ASP A 98 -11.17 -1.03 6.77
C ASP A 98 -10.88 0.08 5.76
N ALA A 99 -9.61 0.41 5.55
CA ALA A 99 -9.23 1.41 4.55
C ALA A 99 -9.52 0.94 3.11
N ALA A 100 -9.38 -0.37 2.82
CA ALA A 100 -9.78 -0.93 1.53
C ALA A 100 -11.31 -0.86 1.35
N GLU A 101 -12.08 -1.16 2.39
CA GLU A 101 -13.54 -1.02 2.36
C GLU A 101 -13.96 0.44 2.13
N ALA A 102 -13.31 1.41 2.79
CA ALA A 102 -13.58 2.82 2.55
C ALA A 102 -13.39 3.21 1.07
N MET A 103 -12.39 2.63 0.40
CA MET A 103 -12.17 2.83 -1.04
C MET A 103 -13.25 2.17 -1.89
N LEU A 104 -13.69 0.96 -1.53
CA LEU A 104 -14.78 0.25 -2.20
C LEU A 104 -16.10 1.03 -2.16
N LEU A 105 -16.36 1.72 -1.04
CA LEU A 105 -17.61 2.44 -0.79
C LEU A 105 -17.57 3.92 -1.20
N ALA A 106 -16.47 4.39 -1.77
CA ALA A 106 -16.32 5.78 -2.16
C ALA A 106 -17.16 6.12 -3.40
N GLU A 107 -18.25 6.86 -3.20
CA GLU A 107 -19.21 7.21 -4.26
C GLU A 107 -18.83 8.46 -5.05
N ASP A 108 -18.07 9.37 -4.45
CA ASP A 108 -17.66 10.63 -5.07
C ASP A 108 -16.13 10.85 -5.06
N ALA A 109 -15.67 11.87 -5.79
CA ALA A 109 -14.26 12.17 -5.95
C ALA A 109 -13.57 12.60 -4.62
N ALA A 110 -14.31 13.19 -3.68
CA ALA A 110 -13.76 13.56 -2.39
C ALA A 110 -13.58 12.35 -1.48
N ALA A 111 -14.60 11.49 -1.40
CA ALA A 111 -14.54 10.22 -0.69
C ALA A 111 -13.43 9.32 -1.26
N ARG A 112 -13.26 9.25 -2.58
CA ARG A 112 -12.18 8.48 -3.22
C ARG A 112 -10.79 9.01 -2.86
N ARG A 113 -10.62 10.33 -2.85
CA ARG A 113 -9.35 10.97 -2.44
C ARG A 113 -9.02 10.62 -0.98
N ASP A 114 -10.00 10.76 -0.10
CA ASP A 114 -9.81 10.55 1.34
C ASP A 114 -9.56 9.07 1.64
N ALA A 115 -10.30 8.16 1.01
CA ALA A 115 -10.09 6.72 1.11
C ALA A 115 -8.72 6.28 0.55
N ALA A 116 -8.33 6.79 -0.62
CA ALA A 116 -7.02 6.52 -1.20
C ALA A 116 -5.88 6.99 -0.27
N GLY A 117 -5.99 8.21 0.26
CA GLY A 117 -5.06 8.72 1.26
C GLY A 117 -5.01 7.85 2.52
N GLY A 118 -6.18 7.48 3.05
CA GLY A 118 -6.35 6.64 4.23
C GLY A 118 -5.71 5.26 4.09
N PHE A 119 -5.88 4.60 2.94
CA PHE A 119 -5.23 3.33 2.65
C PHE A 119 -3.70 3.45 2.68
N GLY A 120 -3.16 4.49 2.06
CA GLY A 120 -1.72 4.76 2.09
C GLY A 120 -1.20 5.04 3.50
N ASP A 121 -1.91 5.86 4.28
CA ASP A 121 -1.54 6.17 5.66
C ASP A 121 -1.58 4.92 6.57
N ALA A 122 -2.60 4.08 6.46
CA ALA A 122 -2.69 2.81 7.19
C ALA A 122 -1.52 1.86 6.85
N LEU A 123 -1.24 1.68 5.56
CA LEU A 123 -0.14 0.81 5.10
C LEU A 123 1.23 1.32 5.59
N PHE A 124 1.45 2.64 5.57
CA PHE A 124 2.69 3.23 6.05
C PHE A 124 2.82 3.13 7.57
N ALA A 125 1.73 3.32 8.31
CA ALA A 125 1.70 3.15 9.77
C ALA A 125 2.07 1.71 10.16
N LEU A 126 1.44 0.70 9.55
CA LEU A 126 1.74 -0.72 9.77
C LEU A 126 3.17 -1.09 9.34
N SER A 127 3.73 -0.39 8.34
CA SER A 127 5.13 -0.54 7.95
C SER A 127 6.12 0.03 8.99
N GLY A 128 5.62 0.77 10.00
CA GLY A 128 6.40 1.45 11.04
C GLY A 128 6.81 2.87 10.65
N GLY A 129 6.09 3.52 9.74
CA GLY A 129 6.29 4.89 9.30
C GLY A 129 5.00 5.71 9.36
N GLY A 130 4.88 6.74 8.53
CA GLY A 130 3.68 7.58 8.43
C GLY A 130 3.75 8.45 7.18
N GLY A 131 2.71 9.25 6.92
CA GLY A 131 2.66 10.13 5.75
C GLY A 131 2.50 9.38 4.42
N GLY A 132 1.76 8.28 4.42
CA GLY A 132 1.51 7.44 3.25
C GLY A 132 0.45 7.99 2.31
N ALA A 133 -0.28 9.04 2.67
CA ALA A 133 -1.35 9.60 1.85
C ALA A 133 -0.96 9.90 0.40
N ARG A 134 0.25 10.41 0.12
CA ARG A 134 0.68 10.64 -1.27
C ARG A 134 0.80 9.34 -2.04
N TRP A 135 1.39 8.33 -1.43
CA TRP A 135 1.49 6.99 -2.01
C TRP A 135 0.09 6.41 -2.27
N GLY A 136 -0.80 6.58 -1.30
CA GLY A 136 -2.20 6.16 -1.39
C GLY A 136 -2.95 6.81 -2.55
N LEU A 137 -2.75 8.11 -2.80
CA LEU A 137 -3.34 8.81 -3.96
C LEU A 137 -2.83 8.25 -5.30
N VAL A 138 -1.54 7.94 -5.41
CA VAL A 138 -0.97 7.29 -6.61
C VAL A 138 -1.53 5.88 -6.80
N TRP A 139 -1.66 5.11 -5.72
CA TRP A 139 -2.31 3.81 -5.72
C TRP A 139 -3.78 3.89 -6.17
N GLY A 140 -4.55 4.81 -5.57
CA GLY A 140 -5.96 5.01 -5.88
C GLY A 140 -6.17 5.46 -7.32
N ALA A 141 -5.27 6.29 -7.87
CA ALA A 141 -5.31 6.71 -9.27
C ALA A 141 -5.20 5.52 -10.23
N MET A 142 -4.36 4.53 -9.90
CA MET A 142 -4.18 3.30 -10.69
C MET A 142 -5.34 2.31 -10.57
N LEU A 143 -6.21 2.49 -9.58
CA LEU A 143 -7.45 1.72 -9.42
C LEU A 143 -8.62 2.28 -10.25
N GLN A 144 -8.52 3.50 -10.75
CA GLN A 144 -9.63 4.11 -11.50
C GLN A 144 -9.61 3.65 -12.95
N ASP A 145 -10.76 3.16 -13.43
CA ASP A 145 -10.98 2.90 -14.85
C ASP A 145 -11.16 4.21 -15.64
N GLY A 146 -11.61 5.28 -14.97
CA GLY A 146 -11.85 6.59 -15.56
C GLY A 146 -10.59 7.45 -15.67
N GLU A 147 -10.25 7.85 -16.90
CA GLU A 147 -9.08 8.71 -17.19
C GLU A 147 -9.10 10.03 -16.38
N GLN A 148 -10.29 10.63 -16.20
CA GLN A 148 -10.43 11.87 -15.46
C GLN A 148 -10.25 11.70 -13.94
N GLU A 149 -10.78 10.61 -13.37
CA GLU A 149 -10.68 10.33 -11.93
C GLU A 149 -9.24 10.00 -11.54
N GLY A 150 -8.57 9.17 -12.34
CA GLY A 150 -7.15 8.87 -12.18
C GLY A 150 -6.28 10.13 -12.28
N ARG A 151 -6.51 10.99 -13.28
CA ARG A 151 -5.82 12.28 -13.42
C ARG A 151 -5.99 13.19 -12.20
N GLN A 152 -7.20 13.26 -11.63
CA GLN A 152 -7.44 14.08 -10.45
C GLN A 152 -6.65 13.58 -9.23
N LEU A 153 -6.59 12.26 -9.01
CA LEU A 153 -5.80 11.68 -7.92
C LEU A 153 -4.29 11.89 -8.11
N PHE A 154 -3.76 11.81 -9.34
CA PHE A 154 -2.37 12.22 -9.61
C PHE A 154 -2.13 13.70 -9.35
N ALA A 155 -3.07 14.58 -9.74
CA ALA A 155 -2.96 16.01 -9.46
C ALA A 155 -2.97 16.29 -7.95
N ASP A 156 -3.82 15.62 -7.19
CA ASP A 156 -3.88 15.73 -5.73
C ASP A 156 -2.57 15.23 -5.09
N ALA A 157 -2.00 14.12 -5.57
CA ALA A 157 -0.72 13.59 -5.13
C ALA A 157 0.44 14.56 -5.42
N ARG A 158 0.45 15.18 -6.61
CA ARG A 158 1.44 16.15 -7.07
C ARG A 158 1.39 17.44 -6.25
N ASN A 159 0.19 17.94 -5.97
CA ASN A 159 -0.04 19.19 -5.25
C ASN A 159 0.12 19.04 -3.73
N ARG A 160 0.14 17.81 -3.20
CA ARG A 160 0.36 17.56 -1.78
C ARG A 160 1.76 18.00 -1.36
N SER A 161 1.82 18.85 -0.34
CA SER A 161 3.08 19.26 0.29
C SER A 161 3.86 18.04 0.78
N ALA A 162 5.19 18.05 0.58
CA ALA A 162 6.06 16.98 1.05
C ALA A 162 6.01 16.88 2.58
N PRO A 163 5.65 15.70 3.15
CA PRO A 163 5.71 15.52 4.58
C PRO A 163 7.15 15.72 5.06
N PRO A 164 7.36 16.37 6.23
CA PRO A 164 8.69 16.45 6.82
C PRO A 164 9.16 15.05 7.21
N ARG A 165 10.47 14.82 7.25
CA ARG A 165 11.04 13.48 7.49
C ARG A 165 10.60 12.86 8.81
N VAL A 166 10.36 13.69 9.82
CA VAL A 166 9.88 13.28 11.13
C VAL A 166 8.54 12.55 11.06
N SER A 167 7.68 12.89 10.08
CA SER A 167 6.39 12.22 9.86
C SER A 167 6.52 10.76 9.45
N PHE A 168 7.70 10.33 8.97
CA PHE A 168 7.94 8.93 8.61
C PHE A 168 8.52 8.10 9.76
N GLY A 169 8.65 8.65 10.98
CA GLY A 169 9.12 7.90 12.14
C GLY A 169 10.55 7.34 11.99
N GLY A 170 11.39 7.94 11.14
CA GLY A 170 12.72 7.42 10.80
C GLY A 170 12.71 6.25 9.79
N ASN A 171 11.54 5.82 9.31
CA ASN A 171 11.40 4.75 8.32
C ASN A 171 11.88 5.21 6.93
N ARG A 172 13.09 4.79 6.56
CA ARG A 172 13.70 5.16 5.29
C ARG A 172 12.94 4.59 4.09
N ALA A 173 12.39 3.37 4.20
CA ALA A 173 11.61 2.76 3.11
C ALA A 173 10.35 3.58 2.82
N SER A 174 9.62 4.04 3.83
CA SER A 174 8.47 4.94 3.66
C SER A 174 8.84 6.27 3.00
N VAL A 175 10.00 6.85 3.36
CA VAL A 175 10.50 8.06 2.66
C VAL A 175 10.74 7.75 1.17
N MET A 176 11.40 6.63 0.86
CA MET A 176 11.67 6.25 -0.53
C MET A 176 10.39 6.07 -1.34
N LEU A 177 9.39 5.40 -0.76
CA LEU A 177 8.09 5.20 -1.39
C LEU A 177 7.32 6.51 -1.62
N ASP A 178 7.31 7.43 -0.65
CA ASP A 178 6.69 8.75 -0.82
C ASP A 178 7.36 9.58 -1.92
N ARG A 179 8.70 9.59 -1.97
CA ARG A 179 9.43 10.33 -3.01
C ARG A 179 9.26 9.69 -4.39
N TRP A 180 9.16 8.37 -4.45
CA TRP A 180 8.86 7.66 -5.70
C TRP A 180 7.44 7.96 -6.17
N ALA A 181 6.44 7.91 -5.28
CA ALA A 181 5.07 8.31 -5.58
C ALA A 181 5.00 9.76 -6.09
N ALA A 182 5.75 10.68 -5.46
CA ALA A 182 5.84 12.06 -5.93
C ALA A 182 6.43 12.19 -7.35
N ALA A 183 7.42 11.36 -7.68
CA ALA A 183 8.01 11.34 -9.02
C ALA A 183 7.03 10.85 -10.08
N ILE A 184 6.23 9.83 -9.78
CA ILE A 184 5.17 9.32 -10.66
C ILE A 184 4.07 10.37 -10.84
N ALA A 185 3.59 10.97 -9.74
CA ALA A 185 2.53 11.98 -9.78
C ALA A 185 2.92 13.25 -10.54
N ARG A 186 4.21 13.64 -10.53
CA ARG A 186 4.72 14.77 -11.33
C ARG A 186 4.56 14.58 -12.83
N HIS A 187 4.45 13.34 -13.28
CA HIS A 187 4.28 12.95 -14.66
C HIS A 187 2.90 12.33 -14.92
N ASP A 188 1.91 12.66 -14.08
CA ASP A 188 0.52 12.21 -14.23
C ASP A 188 0.37 10.69 -14.40
N GLY A 189 1.24 9.91 -13.73
CA GLY A 189 1.24 8.45 -13.78
C GLY A 189 2.22 7.83 -14.79
N GLU A 190 2.76 8.61 -15.73
CA GLU A 190 3.71 8.11 -16.73
C GLU A 190 5.00 7.60 -16.07
N ARG A 191 5.36 6.34 -16.38
CA ARG A 191 6.53 5.68 -15.78
C ARG A 191 7.82 6.11 -16.48
N ARG A 192 8.78 6.59 -15.69
CA ARG A 192 10.12 7.00 -16.12
C ARG A 192 11.16 6.14 -15.41
N TRP A 193 11.14 4.84 -15.70
CA TRP A 193 11.91 3.79 -15.03
C TRP A 193 13.38 4.14 -14.73
N ARG A 194 14.08 4.74 -15.70
CA ARG A 194 15.49 5.16 -15.52
C ARG A 194 15.64 6.28 -14.48
N GLY A 195 14.79 7.30 -14.55
CA GLY A 195 14.81 8.44 -13.61
C GLY A 195 14.38 8.02 -12.21
N GLU A 196 13.37 7.16 -12.12
CA GLU A 196 12.90 6.56 -10.87
C GLU A 196 13.96 5.68 -10.21
N GLY A 197 14.68 4.86 -10.98
CA GLY A 197 15.78 4.05 -10.45
C GLY A 197 16.93 4.89 -9.88
N LEU A 198 17.30 5.98 -10.58
CA LEU A 198 18.32 6.90 -10.10
C LEU A 198 17.89 7.64 -8.82
N LEU A 199 16.60 7.99 -8.71
CA LEU A 199 16.03 8.58 -7.50
C LEU A 199 16.16 7.63 -6.31
N LEU A 200 15.74 6.38 -6.46
CA LEU A 200 15.81 5.39 -5.38
C LEU A 200 17.27 5.11 -4.95
N LEU A 201 18.20 5.05 -5.91
CA LEU A 201 19.62 4.89 -5.61
C LEU A 201 20.16 6.06 -4.75
N ARG A 202 19.84 7.31 -5.13
CA ARG A 202 20.26 8.51 -4.36
C ARG A 202 19.68 8.52 -2.95
N LEU A 203 18.39 8.20 -2.82
CA LEU A 203 17.72 8.12 -1.52
C LEU A 203 18.28 6.97 -0.66
N GLY A 204 18.62 5.83 -1.26
CA GLY A 204 19.21 4.69 -0.56
C GLY A 204 20.63 4.97 -0.04
N LEU A 205 21.46 5.64 -0.84
CA LEU A 205 22.86 5.93 -0.52
C LEU A 205 23.06 7.15 0.37
N ILE A 206 22.40 8.27 0.04
CA ILE A 206 22.65 9.58 0.64
C ILE A 206 21.57 9.89 1.69
N GLY A 207 20.47 9.14 1.67
CA GLY A 207 19.30 9.45 2.45
C GLY A 207 18.61 10.74 2.00
N ARG A 208 19.01 11.40 0.90
CA ARG A 208 18.50 12.71 0.44
C ARG A 208 17.99 12.65 -1.00
#